data_AF-A0A0Q5ZXM5-F1
#
_entry.id   AF-A0A0Q5ZXM5-F1
#
_cell.length_a   1.000
_cell.length_b   1.000
_cell.length_c   1.000
_cell.angle_alpha   90.00
_cell.angle_beta   90.00
_cell.angle_gamma   90.00
#
_symmetry.space_group_name_H-M   'P 1'
#
loop_
_entity.id
_entity.type
_entity.pdbx_description
1 polymer ?
#
loop_
_entity_poly.entity_id
_entity_poly.type
_entity_poly.pdbx_seq_one_letter_code
_entity_poly.pdbx_strand_id
1 'polypeptide(L)'
;MSVAALHSRYVTIDDGAAGIVLSFTPPRELTLGSARRAREARRRVAGLLRRHRLKVSAKEEGIRTTIPPQATIDLVDLLSAIDEALDAFRQERLYPKVVEEILEITPRERRRWTKDGRLPKSGTGSFRRGQQSIHFALHPPQEIARLSNNPGIIVAWRKADAQGSGAAVNYENSVTTVETIY
;
A
#
# COMPACT_ATOMS: atom_id res chain seq x y z
N MET A 1 22.24 -16.01 25.31
CA MET A 1 21.41 -16.45 24.16
C MET A 1 22.30 -16.40 22.92
N SER A 2 22.41 -17.48 22.14
CA SER A 2 23.19 -17.45 20.90
C SER A 2 22.38 -16.79 19.79
N VAL A 3 22.96 -15.84 19.05
CA VAL A 3 22.31 -15.18 17.90
C VAL A 3 21.91 -16.18 16.82
N ALA A 4 22.59 -17.32 16.73
CA ALA A 4 22.32 -18.38 15.75
C ALA A 4 20.92 -19.02 15.85
N ALA A 5 20.23 -18.87 16.98
CA ALA A 5 18.87 -19.38 17.17
C ALA A 5 17.78 -18.34 16.85
N LEU A 6 18.15 -17.08 16.61
CA LEU A 6 17.20 -16.01 16.32
C LEU A 6 16.99 -15.90 14.81
N HIS A 7 15.73 -15.81 14.39
CA HIS A 7 15.39 -15.58 13.00
C HIS A 7 14.25 -14.57 12.89
N SER A 8 14.25 -13.81 11.80
CA SER A 8 13.13 -12.97 11.38
C SER A 8 13.12 -12.92 9.86
N ARG A 9 11.92 -12.85 9.28
CA ARG A 9 11.73 -12.74 7.83
C ARG A 9 12.06 -11.35 7.31
N TYR A 10 11.99 -10.33 8.16
CA TYR A 10 12.11 -8.94 7.75
C TYR A 10 13.25 -8.19 8.44
N VAL A 11 13.66 -8.61 9.64
CA VAL A 11 14.67 -7.93 10.46
C VAL A 11 16.00 -8.66 10.33
N THR A 12 17.07 -7.93 10.04
CA THR A 12 18.43 -8.47 10.12
C THR A 12 18.92 -8.38 11.57
N ILE A 13 19.63 -9.41 12.00
CA ILE A 13 20.07 -9.60 13.38
C ILE A 13 21.58 -9.80 13.34
N ASP A 14 22.30 -8.86 13.93
CA ASP A 14 23.77 -8.89 13.98
C ASP A 14 24.24 -8.88 15.43
N ASP A 15 25.30 -9.62 15.74
CA ASP A 15 25.99 -9.49 17.03
C ASP A 15 26.93 -8.28 16.98
N GLY A 16 26.86 -7.42 17.98
CA GLY A 16 27.61 -6.18 18.05
C GLY A 16 28.33 -6.03 19.39
N ALA A 17 29.41 -5.25 19.41
CA ALA A 17 30.19 -5.02 20.64
C ALA A 17 29.36 -4.48 21.82
N ALA A 18 28.25 -3.79 21.55
CA ALA A 18 27.33 -3.24 22.55
C ALA A 18 26.04 -4.06 22.74
N GLY A 19 25.99 -5.29 22.21
CA GLY A 19 24.82 -6.17 22.21
C GLY A 19 24.24 -6.39 20.83
N ILE A 20 23.05 -7.00 20.78
CA ILE A 20 22.39 -7.42 19.54
C ILE A 20 21.89 -6.20 18.78
N VAL A 21 22.19 -6.13 17.49
CA VAL A 21 21.73 -5.08 16.59
C VAL A 21 20.58 -5.64 15.75
N LEU A 22 19.44 -4.95 15.78
CA LEU A 22 18.33 -5.21 14.87
C LEU A 22 18.25 -4.10 13.84
N SER A 23 18.20 -4.46 12.56
CA SER A 23 18.01 -3.51 11.47
C SER A 23 16.84 -3.93 10.58
N PHE A 24 16.05 -2.95 10.14
CA PHE A 24 14.92 -3.18 9.25
C PHE A 24 14.86 -2.12 8.16
N THR A 25 14.90 -2.59 6.91
CA THR A 25 14.67 -1.80 5.70
C THR A 25 13.48 -2.42 4.97
N PRO A 26 12.36 -1.68 4.76
CA PRO A 26 11.17 -2.24 4.13
C PRO A 26 11.48 -2.75 2.71
N PRO A 27 11.31 -4.05 2.42
CA PRO A 27 11.56 -4.57 1.08
C PRO A 27 10.48 -4.10 0.10
N ARG A 28 10.81 -4.07 -1.20
CA ARG A 28 9.89 -3.62 -2.26
C ARG A 28 8.63 -4.46 -2.30
N GLU A 29 8.74 -5.76 -2.04
CA GLU A 29 7.66 -6.75 -2.08
C GLU A 29 6.61 -6.52 -0.98
N LEU A 30 7.03 -5.92 0.15
CA LEU A 30 6.16 -5.55 1.26
C LEU A 30 5.41 -4.23 1.00
N THR A 31 6.07 -3.32 0.28
CA THR A 31 5.62 -1.94 0.08
C THR A 31 4.99 -1.70 -1.29
N LEU A 32 5.13 -2.64 -2.22
CA LEU A 32 4.83 -2.49 -3.65
C LEU A 32 5.53 -1.25 -4.26
N GLY A 33 6.69 -0.88 -3.72
CA GLY A 33 7.44 0.32 -4.12
C GLY A 33 6.88 1.65 -3.61
N SER A 34 5.79 1.66 -2.83
CA SER A 34 5.23 2.89 -2.26
C SER A 34 6.06 3.40 -1.08
N ALA A 35 6.50 4.66 -1.15
CA ALA A 35 7.17 5.35 -0.05
C ALA A 35 6.22 5.57 1.15
N ARG A 36 4.92 5.76 0.89
CA ARG A 36 3.90 5.81 1.96
C ARG A 36 3.86 4.50 2.73
N ARG A 37 3.80 3.36 2.03
CA ARG A 37 3.83 2.04 2.67
C ARG A 37 5.16 1.76 3.38
N ALA A 38 6.28 2.15 2.79
CA ALA A 38 7.59 2.01 3.43
C ALA A 38 7.68 2.79 4.76
N ARG A 39 7.15 4.01 4.80
CA ARG A 39 7.08 4.81 6.03
C ARG A 39 6.16 4.16 7.07
N GLU A 40 5.03 3.64 6.67
CA GLU A 40 4.09 2.96 7.57
C GLU A 40 4.67 1.65 8.13
N ALA A 41 5.35 0.84 7.32
CA ALA A 41 6.06 -0.35 7.78
C ALA A 41 7.10 -0.01 8.85
N ARG A 42 7.94 1.01 8.61
CA ARG A 42 8.92 1.50 9.60
C ARG A 42 8.24 1.96 10.88
N ARG A 43 7.11 2.67 10.80
CA ARG A 43 6.35 3.11 11.98
C ARG A 43 5.82 1.93 12.79
N ARG A 44 5.34 0.86 12.15
CA ARG A 44 4.86 -0.34 12.84
C ARG A 44 5.99 -1.02 13.61
N VAL A 45 7.11 -1.33 12.95
CA VAL A 45 8.25 -1.98 13.60
C VAL A 45 8.81 -1.10 14.72
N ALA A 46 9.00 0.19 14.46
CA ALA A 46 9.46 1.13 15.50
C ALA A 46 8.47 1.26 16.67
N GLY A 47 7.17 1.11 16.43
CA GLY A 47 6.14 1.06 17.47
C GLY A 47 6.30 -0.16 18.37
N LEU A 48 6.48 -1.35 17.78
CA LEU A 48 6.72 -2.59 18.52
C LEU A 48 7.99 -2.51 19.35
N LEU A 49 9.12 -2.09 18.76
CA LEU A 49 10.38 -1.90 19.48
C LEU A 49 10.24 -0.94 20.67
N ARG A 50 9.52 0.18 20.49
CA ARG A 50 9.30 1.16 21.57
C ARG A 50 8.41 0.62 22.69
N ARG A 51 7.52 -0.36 22.46
CA ARG A 51 6.75 -1.01 23.53
C ARG A 51 7.67 -1.74 24.51
N HIS A 52 8.80 -2.26 24.04
CA HIS A 52 9.86 -2.85 24.86
C HIS A 52 10.90 -1.81 25.34
N ARG A 53 10.56 -0.51 25.31
CA ARG A 53 11.40 0.60 25.76
C ARG A 53 12.76 0.71 25.04
N LEU A 54 12.86 0.13 23.84
CA LEU A 54 14.07 0.20 23.03
C LEU A 54 14.20 1.57 22.35
N LYS A 55 15.44 2.09 22.32
CA LYS A 55 15.77 3.29 21.55
C LYS A 55 15.81 2.92 20.07
N VAL A 56 15.02 3.61 19.25
CA VAL A 56 14.94 3.38 17.80
C VAL A 56 15.53 4.56 17.06
N SER A 57 16.59 4.32 16.28
CA SER A 57 17.08 5.25 15.29
C SER A 57 16.32 5.02 13.99
N ALA A 58 15.61 6.02 13.50
CA ALA A 58 14.89 5.96 12.23
C ALA A 58 15.56 6.89 11.23
N LYS A 59 15.98 6.32 10.09
CA LYS A 59 16.46 7.05 8.92
C LYS A 59 15.48 6.88 7.77
N GLU A 60 15.71 7.59 6.67
CA GLU A 60 14.85 7.50 5.49
C GLU A 60 14.79 6.08 4.91
N GLU A 61 15.90 5.36 4.95
CA GLU A 61 16.02 4.02 4.34
C GLU A 61 15.61 2.87 5.27
N GLY A 62 15.55 3.09 6.59
CA GLY A 62 15.30 2.01 7.53
C GLY A 62 15.30 2.45 8.98
N ILE A 63 15.21 1.46 9.87
CA ILE A 63 15.34 1.64 11.31
C ILE A 63 16.42 0.72 11.86
N ARG A 64 17.05 1.16 12.94
CA ARG A 64 18.06 0.40 13.67
C ARG A 64 17.85 0.55 15.18
N THR A 65 18.02 -0.53 15.91
CA THR A 65 18.07 -0.52 17.38
C THR A 65 19.18 -1.45 17.87
N THR A 66 19.68 -1.16 19.06
CA THR A 66 20.67 -2.00 19.75
C THR A 66 20.08 -2.44 21.07
N ILE A 67 20.04 -3.74 21.28
CA ILE A 67 19.56 -4.39 22.50
C ILE A 67 20.80 -4.71 23.33
N PRO A 68 21.00 -4.04 24.47
CA PRO A 68 22.17 -4.28 25.29
C PRO A 68 22.08 -5.66 25.98
N PRO A 69 23.21 -6.31 26.30
CA PRO A 69 23.22 -7.68 26.86
C PRO A 69 22.39 -7.86 28.14
N GLN A 70 22.29 -6.80 28.95
CA GLN A 70 21.53 -6.76 30.20
C GLN A 70 20.02 -6.51 30.02
N ALA A 71 19.52 -6.32 28.80
CA ALA A 71 18.10 -6.12 28.58
C ALA A 71 17.33 -7.42 28.76
N THR A 72 16.35 -7.41 29.68
CA THR A 72 15.41 -8.51 29.86
C THR A 72 14.29 -8.39 28.83
N ILE A 73 14.55 -8.82 27.59
CA ILE A 73 13.57 -8.84 26.49
C ILE A 73 13.52 -10.25 25.93
N ASP A 74 12.31 -10.77 25.77
CA ASP A 74 12.09 -11.96 24.97
C ASP A 74 12.23 -11.59 23.49
N LEU A 75 13.40 -11.87 22.92
CA LEU A 75 13.72 -11.48 21.57
C LEU A 75 13.01 -12.37 20.53
N VAL A 76 12.70 -13.62 20.87
CA VAL A 76 11.99 -14.54 19.97
C VAL A 76 10.55 -14.06 19.80
N ASP A 77 9.89 -13.72 20.90
CA ASP A 77 8.53 -13.16 20.88
C ASP A 77 8.47 -11.83 20.12
N LEU A 78 9.41 -10.91 20.39
CA LEU A 78 9.48 -9.62 19.70
C LEU A 78 9.66 -9.76 18.18
N LEU A 79 10.57 -10.63 17.73
CA LEU A 79 10.81 -10.86 16.30
C LEU A 79 9.59 -11.51 15.63
N SER A 80 8.93 -12.45 16.32
CA SER A 80 7.69 -13.08 15.83
C SER A 80 6.57 -12.05 15.69
N ALA A 81 6.38 -11.19 16.70
CA ALA A 81 5.38 -10.11 16.65
C ALA A 81 5.65 -9.09 15.53
N ILE A 82 6.91 -8.80 15.23
CA ILE A 82 7.29 -7.96 14.09
C ILE A 82 6.91 -8.64 12.78
N ASP A 83 7.29 -9.91 12.61
CA ASP A 83 7.02 -10.67 11.40
C ASP A 83 5.51 -10.79 11.12
N GLU A 84 4.71 -11.13 12.13
CA GLU A 84 3.25 -11.21 12.03
C GLU A 84 2.62 -9.86 11.67
N ALA A 85 3.08 -8.77 12.29
CA ALA A 85 2.58 -7.43 12.00
C ALA A 85 2.88 -7.01 10.55
N LEU A 86 4.04 -7.41 10.01
CA LEU A 86 4.43 -7.10 8.64
C LEU A 86 3.73 -8.00 7.61
N ASP A 87 3.50 -9.27 7.93
CA ASP A 87 2.65 -10.16 7.13
C ASP A 87 1.23 -9.61 7.02
N ALA A 88 0.63 -9.22 8.15
CA ALA A 88 -0.70 -8.61 8.18
C ALA A 88 -0.72 -7.31 7.37
N PHE A 89 0.30 -6.46 7.56
CA PHE A 89 0.44 -5.21 6.79
C PHE A 89 0.49 -5.47 5.28
N ARG A 90 1.14 -6.54 4.83
CA ARG A 90 1.21 -6.92 3.41
C ARG A 90 -0.17 -7.18 2.82
N GLN A 91 -1.10 -7.72 3.61
CA GLN A 91 -2.46 -8.06 3.18
C GLN A 91 -3.47 -6.92 3.35
N GLU A 92 -3.08 -5.80 3.98
CA GLU A 92 -3.97 -4.67 4.19
C GLU A 92 -4.46 -4.06 2.87
N ARG A 93 -5.74 -3.68 2.86
CA ARG A 93 -6.37 -2.99 1.75
C ARG A 93 -5.70 -1.64 1.48
N LEU A 94 -5.58 -1.29 0.21
CA LEU A 94 -4.87 -0.10 -0.23
C LEU A 94 -5.80 1.09 -0.38
N TYR A 95 -5.36 2.21 0.20
CA TYR A 95 -6.03 3.50 0.07
C TYR A 95 -5.78 4.15 -1.30
N PRO A 96 -6.69 5.03 -1.77
CA PRO A 96 -6.55 5.73 -3.05
C PRO A 96 -5.16 6.31 -3.33
N LYS A 97 -4.57 7.02 -2.36
CA LYS A 97 -3.26 7.66 -2.52
C LYS A 97 -2.11 6.67 -2.66
N VAL A 98 -2.23 5.49 -2.07
CA VAL A 98 -1.24 4.44 -2.19
C VAL A 98 -1.35 3.77 -3.55
N VAL A 99 -2.57 3.55 -4.06
CA VAL A 99 -2.79 3.01 -5.40
C VAL A 99 -2.31 3.97 -6.50
N GLU A 100 -2.60 5.27 -6.36
CA GLU A 100 -2.11 6.32 -7.27
C GLU A 100 -0.57 6.30 -7.36
N GLU A 101 0.11 6.13 -6.22
CA GLU A 101 1.57 6.04 -6.14
C GLU A 101 2.12 4.73 -6.76
N ILE A 102 1.56 3.57 -6.40
CA ILE A 102 2.06 2.26 -6.86
C ILE A 102 1.90 2.07 -8.38
N LEU A 103 0.78 2.55 -8.94
CA LEU A 103 0.48 2.38 -10.36
C LEU A 103 0.91 3.56 -11.22
N GLU A 104 1.40 4.64 -10.62
CA GLU A 104 1.74 5.90 -11.31
C GLU A 104 0.54 6.44 -12.11
N ILE A 105 -0.61 6.51 -11.47
CA ILE A 105 -1.88 6.95 -12.07
C ILE A 105 -2.44 8.18 -11.38
N THR A 106 -3.16 8.98 -12.14
CA THR A 106 -3.80 10.18 -11.60
C THR A 106 -5.06 9.84 -10.79
N PRO A 107 -5.52 10.73 -9.90
CA PRO A 107 -6.80 10.55 -9.21
C PRO A 107 -7.99 10.42 -10.17
N ARG A 108 -7.93 11.06 -11.35
CA ARG A 108 -8.98 11.01 -12.37
C ARG A 108 -9.03 9.64 -13.04
N GLU A 109 -7.88 9.11 -13.45
CA GLU A 109 -7.73 7.75 -13.99
C GLU A 109 -8.23 6.72 -12.99
N ARG A 110 -7.75 6.80 -11.74
CA ARG A 110 -8.19 5.89 -10.67
C ARG A 110 -9.71 5.90 -10.52
N ARG A 111 -10.34 7.07 -10.43
CA ARG A 111 -11.80 7.18 -10.30
C ARG A 111 -12.54 6.59 -11.51
N ARG A 112 -12.09 6.90 -12.72
CA ARG A 112 -12.67 6.37 -13.96
C ARG A 112 -12.59 4.85 -13.99
N TRP A 113 -11.38 4.32 -13.80
CA TRP A 113 -11.11 2.88 -13.88
C TRP A 113 -11.74 2.09 -12.73
N THR A 114 -11.94 2.72 -11.57
CA THR A 114 -12.75 2.10 -10.50
C THR A 114 -14.23 2.06 -10.89
N LYS A 115 -14.76 3.13 -11.52
CA LYS A 115 -16.17 3.24 -11.89
C LYS A 115 -16.55 2.25 -13.00
N ASP A 116 -15.68 2.08 -14.00
CA ASP A 116 -15.91 1.17 -15.12
C ASP A 116 -15.46 -0.28 -14.87
N GLY A 117 -14.90 -0.56 -13.69
CA GLY A 117 -14.58 -1.92 -13.24
C GLY A 117 -13.18 -2.41 -13.63
N ARG A 118 -12.40 -1.62 -14.40
CA ARG A 118 -11.01 -1.97 -14.75
C ARG A 118 -10.10 -2.09 -13.52
N LEU A 119 -10.23 -1.18 -12.57
CA LEU A 119 -9.48 -1.17 -11.32
C LEU A 119 -10.30 -1.85 -10.20
N PRO A 120 -9.87 -3.02 -9.69
CA PRO A 120 -10.65 -3.78 -8.72
C PRO A 120 -10.87 -3.03 -7.40
N LYS A 121 -12.07 -3.15 -6.83
CA LYS A 121 -12.43 -2.62 -5.51
C LYS A 121 -12.68 -3.77 -4.54
N SER A 122 -12.27 -3.62 -3.28
CA SER A 122 -12.45 -4.62 -2.22
C SER A 122 -13.26 -4.10 -1.03
N GLY A 123 -13.87 -2.92 -1.15
CA GLY A 123 -14.69 -2.31 -0.11
C GLY A 123 -14.62 -0.79 -0.15
N THR A 124 -15.16 -0.17 0.89
CA THR A 124 -15.22 1.29 1.05
C THR A 124 -14.67 1.66 2.41
N GLY A 125 -13.74 2.61 2.45
CA GLY A 125 -13.34 3.30 3.68
C GLY A 125 -14.04 4.64 3.78
N SER A 126 -14.07 5.22 4.97
CA SER A 126 -14.57 6.58 5.17
C SER A 126 -13.75 7.33 6.22
N PHE A 127 -13.75 8.65 6.11
CA PHE A 127 -13.27 9.53 7.17
C PHE A 127 -14.20 10.73 7.30
N ARG A 128 -14.23 11.34 8.49
CA ARG A 128 -15.00 12.56 8.74
C ARG A 128 -14.20 13.79 8.35
N ARG A 129 -14.84 14.73 7.66
CA ARG A 129 -14.34 16.08 7.40
C ARG A 129 -15.38 17.06 7.90
N GLY A 130 -15.21 17.56 9.12
CA GLY A 130 -16.26 18.26 9.84
C GLY A 130 -17.48 17.36 10.02
N GLN A 131 -18.66 17.83 9.62
CA GLN A 131 -19.90 17.06 9.71
C GLN A 131 -20.07 16.01 8.59
N GLN A 132 -19.28 16.10 7.51
CA GLN A 132 -19.44 15.24 6.34
C GLN A 132 -18.60 13.95 6.44
N SER A 133 -19.20 12.82 6.04
CA SER A 133 -18.48 11.55 5.83
C SER A 133 -18.02 11.47 4.38
N ILE A 134 -16.70 11.38 4.17
CA ILE A 134 -16.11 11.17 2.85
C ILE A 134 -15.83 9.69 2.68
N HIS A 135 -16.49 9.06 1.70
CA HIS A 135 -16.31 7.66 1.35
C HIS A 135 -15.33 7.50 0.19
N PHE A 136 -14.53 6.43 0.22
CA PHE A 136 -13.57 6.13 -0.83
C PHE A 136 -13.42 4.63 -1.04
N ALA A 137 -13.14 4.23 -2.28
CA ALA A 137 -12.87 2.84 -2.61
C ALA A 137 -11.53 2.39 -2.01
N LEU A 138 -11.55 1.19 -1.44
CA LEU A 138 -10.36 0.43 -1.05
C LEU A 138 -10.06 -0.62 -2.11
N HIS A 139 -8.77 -0.93 -2.27
CA HIS A 139 -8.30 -1.82 -3.32
C HIS A 139 -7.55 -3.04 -2.74
N PRO A 140 -7.71 -4.23 -3.33
CA PRO A 140 -7.03 -5.42 -2.84
C PRO A 140 -5.54 -5.39 -3.23
N PRO A 141 -4.60 -5.62 -2.30
CA PRO A 141 -3.17 -5.47 -2.57
C PRO A 141 -2.65 -6.42 -3.65
N GLN A 142 -3.22 -7.63 -3.75
CA GLN A 142 -2.80 -8.63 -4.75
C GLN A 142 -3.10 -8.18 -6.19
N GLU A 143 -4.28 -7.61 -6.46
CA GLU A 143 -4.61 -7.08 -7.79
C GLU A 143 -3.78 -5.84 -8.13
N ILE A 144 -3.53 -4.97 -7.15
CA ILE A 144 -2.66 -3.81 -7.38
C ILE A 144 -1.22 -4.26 -7.66
N ALA A 145 -0.72 -5.29 -6.97
CA ALA A 145 0.58 -5.88 -7.26
C ALA A 145 0.63 -6.47 -8.67
N ARG A 146 -0.43 -7.19 -9.09
CA ARG A 146 -0.55 -7.71 -10.46
C ARG A 146 -0.47 -6.59 -11.49
N LEU A 147 -1.20 -5.49 -11.28
CA LEU A 147 -1.17 -4.33 -12.19
C LEU A 147 0.19 -3.62 -12.18
N SER A 148 0.81 -3.45 -11.01
CA SER A 148 2.14 -2.84 -10.87
C SER A 148 3.22 -3.64 -11.61
N ASN A 149 3.12 -4.98 -11.59
CA ASN A 149 4.03 -5.86 -12.33
C ASN A 149 3.74 -5.90 -13.85
N ASN A 150 2.62 -5.34 -14.30
CA ASN A 150 2.20 -5.37 -15.70
C ASN A 150 1.81 -3.96 -16.21
N PRO A 151 2.76 -3.01 -16.27
CA PRO A 151 2.47 -1.60 -16.61
C PRO A 151 1.84 -1.43 -18.00
N GLY A 152 2.03 -2.39 -18.92
CA GLY A 152 1.38 -2.40 -20.24
C GLY A 152 -0.15 -2.37 -20.18
N ILE A 153 -0.77 -2.91 -19.12
CA ILE A 153 -2.23 -2.85 -18.91
C ILE A 153 -2.69 -1.40 -18.73
N ILE A 154 -1.98 -0.63 -17.91
CA ILE A 154 -2.28 0.79 -17.65
C ILE A 154 -2.12 1.61 -18.94
N VAL A 155 -1.06 1.34 -19.72
CA VAL A 155 -0.84 1.99 -21.03
C VAL A 155 -1.99 1.67 -21.99
N ALA A 156 -2.45 0.42 -22.05
CA ALA A 156 -3.57 0.02 -22.90
C ALA A 156 -4.88 0.72 -22.49
N TRP A 157 -5.15 0.85 -21.19
CA TRP A 157 -6.32 1.58 -20.70
C TRP A 157 -6.28 3.07 -21.07
N ARG A 158 -5.12 3.72 -20.98
CA ARG A 158 -4.95 5.12 -21.43
C ARG A 158 -5.18 5.27 -22.94
N LYS A 159 -4.70 4.33 -23.76
CA LYS A 159 -4.94 4.32 -25.21
C LYS A 159 -6.42 4.15 -25.55
N ALA A 160 -7.10 3.20 -24.92
CA ALA A 160 -8.54 3.00 -25.08
C ALA A 160 -9.33 4.24 -24.64
N ASP A 161 -8.89 4.88 -23.56
CA ASP A 161 -9.49 6.13 -23.07
C ASP A 161 -9.37 7.29 -24.07
N ALA A 162 -8.25 7.40 -24.78
CA ALA A 162 -8.04 8.40 -25.83
C ALA A 162 -8.93 8.13 -27.06
N GLN A 163 -9.08 6.86 -27.45
CA GLN A 163 -9.90 6.46 -28.60
C GLN A 163 -11.41 6.60 -28.33
N GLY A 164 -11.87 6.21 -27.13
CA GLY A 164 -13.27 6.33 -26.74
C GLY A 164 -13.73 7.76 -26.43
N SER A 165 -12.79 8.70 -26.23
CA SER A 165 -13.12 10.12 -26.05
C SER A 165 -13.36 10.87 -27.37
N GLY A 166 -13.15 10.21 -28.53
CA GLY A 166 -13.42 10.75 -29.87
C GLY A 166 -14.79 10.41 -30.46
N ALA A 167 -15.63 9.65 -29.75
CA ALA A 167 -16.93 9.16 -30.23
C ALA A 167 -18.13 9.81 -29.53
N ALA A 168 -18.01 11.07 -29.09
CA ALA A 168 -19.18 11.91 -28.85
C ALA A 168 -19.69 12.41 -30.22
N VAL A 169 -20.31 11.52 -30.98
CA VAL A 169 -21.09 11.90 -32.17
C VAL A 169 -22.33 12.63 -31.66
N ASN A 170 -22.49 13.87 -32.14
CA ASN A 170 -23.63 14.74 -31.89
C ASN A 170 -24.95 13.97 -32.07
N TYR A 171 -25.71 13.78 -30.99
CA TYR A 171 -27.14 13.54 -31.06
C TYR A 171 -27.82 14.92 -31.16
N GLU A 172 -27.77 15.53 -32.33
CA GLU A 172 -28.54 16.74 -32.62
C GLU A 172 -29.35 16.53 -33.90
N ASN A 173 -30.67 16.62 -33.72
CA ASN A 173 -31.74 16.74 -34.72
C ASN A 173 -31.97 15.62 -35.74
N SER A 174 -33.00 14.81 -35.46
CA SER A 174 -33.98 14.35 -36.47
C SER A 174 -35.28 13.93 -35.79
N VAL A 175 -36.08 14.88 -35.28
CA VAL A 175 -37.52 14.66 -35.11
C VAL A 175 -38.17 15.07 -36.42
N THR A 176 -38.27 14.12 -37.34
CA THR A 176 -39.11 14.28 -38.53
C THR A 176 -40.53 13.91 -38.11
N THR A 177 -41.36 14.94 -37.98
CA THR A 177 -42.82 14.84 -38.00
C THR A 177 -43.25 14.02 -39.21
N VAL A 178 -44.02 12.96 -38.99
CA VAL A 178 -44.89 12.40 -40.04
C VAL A 178 -46.24 12.11 -39.42
N GLU A 179 -47.17 13.04 -39.64
CA GLU A 179 -48.61 12.79 -39.61
C GLU A 179 -48.94 11.74 -40.69
N THR A 180 -49.76 10.74 -40.39
CA THR A 180 -50.77 10.17 -41.34
C THR A 180 -51.78 9.31 -40.57
N ILE A 181 -52.94 9.93 -40.33
CA ILE A 181 -54.33 9.47 -40.53
C ILE A 181 -54.54 7.97 -40.84
N TYR A 182 -55.36 7.31 -40.02
CA TYR A 182 -56.59 6.60 -40.42
C TYR A 182 -57.58 6.60 -39.24
#